data_AF-A0A0C3BNY8-F1
#
_entry.id   AF-A0A0C3BNY8-F1
#
_cell.length_a   1.000
_cell.length_b   1.000
_cell.length_c   1.000
_cell.angle_alpha   90.00
_cell.angle_beta   90.00
_cell.angle_gamma   90.00
#
_symmetry.space_group_name_H-M   'P 1'
#
loop_
_entity.id
_entity.type
_entity.pdbx_description
1 polymer ?
#
loop_
_entity_poly.entity_id
_entity_poly.type
_entity_poly.pdbx_seq_one_letter_code
_entity_poly.pdbx_strand_id
1 'polypeptide(L)'
;MDSIPASPQQILARRNLLNVLLSSFDVILEFDPTTGGLKNWAWPRSKQFRWGRLPLAYFVGHRATNWLVFPCCLCAPLQGDVVESAVYIAATGPYRGFWVAGCAQDQCEYFVPLERFFNKGNILEREYPSRTPDPVRHVRDSAPMYKPERYGTPGLLDMISPHPLVMPQYEVPHSMELSVDDLIRRLDTWPRPGIPVEQFLELYAYPQ
;
A
#
# COMPACT_ATOMS: atom_id res chain seq x y z
N MET A 1 22.06 -2.46 18.93
CA MET A 1 21.96 -1.01 18.78
C MET A 1 20.76 -0.59 19.59
N ASP A 2 21.01 -0.16 20.82
CA ASP A 2 19.95 0.15 21.77
C ASP A 2 19.32 1.50 21.39
N SER A 3 18.05 1.46 21.01
CA SER A 3 17.25 2.63 20.71
C SER A 3 17.16 3.51 21.96
N ILE A 4 17.71 4.73 21.85
CA ILE A 4 17.61 5.76 22.89
C ILE A 4 16.11 5.99 23.18
N PRO A 5 15.67 5.90 24.45
CA PRO A 5 14.26 6.10 24.78
C PRO A 5 13.83 7.52 24.41
N ALA A 6 12.77 7.62 23.61
CA ALA A 6 12.21 8.89 23.17
C ALA A 6 11.80 9.76 24.37
N SER A 7 12.06 11.06 24.28
CA SER A 7 11.72 11.99 25.37
C SER A 7 10.19 12.11 25.54
N PRO A 8 9.68 12.42 26.73
CA PRO A 8 8.24 12.62 26.95
C PRO A 8 7.62 13.66 26.00
N GLN A 9 8.38 14.70 25.64
CA GLN A 9 7.94 15.72 24.70
C GLN A 9 7.80 15.17 23.27
N GLN A 10 8.70 14.28 22.84
CA GLN A 10 8.62 13.62 21.53
C GLN A 10 7.41 12.69 21.45
N ILE A 11 7.10 11.97 22.53
CA ILE A 11 5.91 11.10 22.60
C ILE A 11 4.63 11.93 22.48
N LEU A 12 4.53 13.05 23.19
CA LEU A 12 3.37 13.93 23.12
C LEU A 12 3.22 14.56 21.73
N ALA A 13 4.32 15.05 21.15
CA ALA A 13 4.32 15.60 19.79
C ALA A 13 3.86 14.55 18.77
N ARG A 14 4.39 13.32 18.84
CA ARG A 14 3.98 12.21 17.97
C ARG A 14 2.49 11.90 18.10
N ARG A 15 1.94 11.85 19.33
CA ARG A 15 0.50 11.63 19.55
C ARG A 15 -0.36 12.73 18.93
N ASN A 16 0.05 13.99 19.06
CA ASN A 16 -0.68 15.10 18.46
C ASN A 16 -0.71 14.99 16.94
N LEU A 17 0.43 14.64 16.31
CA LEU A 17 0.48 14.41 14.86
C LEU A 17 -0.40 13.24 14.45
N LEU A 18 -0.38 12.12 15.18
CA LEU A 18 -1.26 10.97 14.91
C LEU A 18 -2.74 11.35 14.96
N ASN A 19 -3.16 12.14 15.96
CA ASN A 19 -4.56 12.59 16.06
C ASN A 19 -4.96 13.45 14.85
N VAL A 20 -4.07 14.30 14.34
CA VAL A 20 -4.31 15.09 13.12
C VAL A 20 -4.38 14.18 11.88
N LEU A 21 -3.50 13.17 11.77
CA LEU A 21 -3.55 12.19 10.68
C LEU A 21 -4.88 11.42 10.65
N LEU A 22 -5.29 10.90 11.81
CA LEU A 22 -6.49 10.06 11.94
C LEU A 22 -7.80 10.85 11.76
N SER A 23 -7.77 12.15 12.01
CA SER A 23 -8.92 13.04 11.79
C SER A 23 -9.01 13.59 10.37
N SER A 24 -7.95 13.41 9.55
CA SER A 24 -7.97 13.84 8.16
C SER A 24 -8.82 12.90 7.29
N PHE A 25 -9.76 13.46 6.52
CA PHE A 25 -10.75 12.70 5.74
C PHE A 25 -10.79 13.05 4.25
N ASP A 26 -10.09 14.11 3.86
CA ASP A 26 -10.08 14.66 2.51
C ASP A 26 -8.67 14.87 1.95
N VAL A 27 -7.66 14.92 2.83
CA VAL A 27 -6.25 15.09 2.48
C VAL A 27 -5.43 13.91 2.96
N ILE A 28 -4.44 13.50 2.17
CA ILE A 28 -3.42 12.56 2.63
C ILE A 28 -2.29 13.38 3.23
N LEU A 29 -2.01 13.15 4.50
CA LEU A 29 -0.97 13.84 5.22
C LEU A 29 0.28 12.95 5.32
N GLU A 30 1.44 13.56 5.08
CA GLU A 30 2.75 12.96 5.30
C GLU A 30 3.56 13.79 6.29
N PHE A 31 4.52 13.16 6.95
CA PHE A 31 5.43 13.87 7.83
C PHE A 31 6.48 14.66 7.04
N ASP A 32 6.75 15.88 7.47
CA ASP A 32 7.77 16.72 6.87
C ASP A 32 8.98 16.86 7.81
N PRO A 33 10.11 16.18 7.55
CA PRO A 33 11.26 16.21 8.45
C PRO A 33 11.90 17.59 8.56
N THR A 34 11.74 18.44 7.54
CA THR A 34 12.28 19.80 7.54
C THR A 34 11.57 20.72 8.53
N THR A 35 10.24 20.64 8.60
CA THR A 35 9.43 21.49 9.49
C THR A 35 9.08 20.81 10.81
N GLY A 36 9.22 19.49 10.89
CA GLY A 36 8.76 18.67 12.02
C GLY A 36 7.23 18.52 12.09
N GLY A 37 6.51 18.97 11.06
CA GLY A 37 5.04 18.98 11.00
C GLY A 37 4.47 17.96 10.01
N LEU A 38 3.18 18.13 9.69
CA LEU A 38 2.50 17.39 8.63
C LEU A 38 2.33 18.30 7.41
N LYS A 39 2.45 17.72 6.22
CA LYS A 39 2.14 18.37 4.95
C LYS A 39 1.28 17.47 4.07
N ASN A 40 0.69 18.05 3.05
CA ASN A 40 -0.15 17.32 2.11
C ASN A 40 0.73 16.50 1.16
N TRP A 41 0.54 15.19 1.19
CA TRP A 41 1.07 14.30 0.17
C TRP A 41 0.23 14.43 -1.11
N ALA A 42 0.92 14.49 -2.25
CA ALA A 42 0.27 14.66 -3.53
C ALA A 42 0.06 13.32 -4.23
N TRP A 43 -1.17 13.06 -4.65
CA TRP A 43 -1.52 11.87 -5.41
C TRP A 43 -0.84 11.89 -6.80
N PRO A 44 -0.23 10.79 -7.24
CA PRO A 44 0.42 10.73 -8.54
C PRO A 44 -0.56 10.93 -9.68
N ARG A 45 -0.21 11.85 -10.58
CA ARG A 45 -0.91 12.11 -11.83
C ARG A 45 -0.08 11.55 -12.99
N SER A 46 -0.74 10.86 -13.91
CA SER A 46 -0.17 10.37 -15.16
C SER A 46 -1.05 10.77 -16.34
N LYS A 47 -0.41 11.24 -17.41
CA LYS A 47 -1.07 11.63 -18.67
C LYS A 47 -1.69 10.44 -19.41
N GLN A 48 -1.34 9.21 -19.03
CA GLN A 48 -1.87 7.98 -19.64
C GLN A 48 -3.32 7.69 -19.24
N PHE A 49 -3.81 8.27 -18.15
CA PHE A 49 -5.18 8.03 -17.66
C PHE A 49 -6.08 9.22 -17.98
N ARG A 50 -7.31 8.94 -18.42
CA ARG A 50 -8.31 9.95 -18.84
C ARG A 50 -8.56 11.05 -17.80
N TRP A 51 -8.58 10.68 -16.52
CA TRP A 51 -8.81 11.61 -15.40
C TRP A 51 -7.53 12.16 -14.80
N GLY A 52 -6.37 11.84 -15.39
CA GLY A 52 -5.05 12.21 -14.89
C GLY A 52 -4.63 11.44 -13.63
N ARG A 53 -5.55 11.08 -12.74
CA ARG A 53 -5.24 10.38 -11.49
C ARG A 53 -4.76 8.95 -11.73
N LEU A 54 -3.61 8.61 -11.18
CA LEU A 54 -3.04 7.26 -11.27
C LEU A 54 -3.80 6.32 -10.31
N PRO A 55 -4.38 5.20 -10.77
CA PRO A 55 -4.98 4.22 -9.86
C PRO A 55 -3.92 3.50 -9.03
N LEU A 56 -4.29 3.07 -7.81
CA LEU A 56 -3.37 2.47 -6.82
C LEU A 56 -2.62 1.24 -7.34
N ALA A 57 -3.30 0.40 -8.13
CA ALA A 57 -2.70 -0.78 -8.76
C ALA A 57 -1.47 -0.46 -9.63
N TYR A 58 -1.34 0.78 -10.12
CA TYR A 58 -0.24 1.22 -10.98
C TYR A 58 0.88 1.94 -10.21
N PHE A 59 0.77 2.11 -8.89
CA PHE A 59 1.77 2.84 -8.10
C PHE A 59 3.15 2.19 -8.19
N VAL A 60 3.23 0.86 -8.10
CA VAL A 60 4.49 0.11 -8.16
C VAL A 60 5.16 0.30 -9.54
N GLY A 61 4.40 0.14 -10.62
CA GLY A 61 4.92 0.35 -11.97
C GLY A 61 5.37 1.79 -12.20
N HIS A 62 4.57 2.76 -11.79
CA HIS A 62 4.91 4.18 -11.90
C HIS A 62 6.14 4.56 -11.06
N ARG A 63 6.33 3.95 -9.89
CA ARG A 63 7.54 4.13 -9.08
C ARG A 63 8.80 3.61 -9.78
N ALA A 64 8.70 2.53 -10.54
CA ALA A 64 9.83 1.98 -11.30
C ALA A 64 10.31 2.96 -12.39
N THR A 65 9.39 3.71 -12.99
CA THR A 65 9.68 4.63 -14.11
C THR A 65 9.73 6.11 -13.72
N ASN A 66 9.20 6.52 -12.57
CA ASN A 66 9.10 7.92 -12.15
C ASN A 66 9.58 8.10 -10.71
N TRP A 67 9.99 9.31 -10.35
CA TRP A 67 10.43 9.66 -8.99
C TRP A 67 9.27 9.76 -7.98
N LEU A 68 8.33 8.81 -8.02
CA LEU A 68 7.26 8.68 -7.05
C LEU A 68 7.82 8.24 -5.69
N VAL A 69 7.45 8.99 -4.66
CA VAL A 69 7.72 8.68 -3.25
C VAL A 69 6.35 8.61 -2.54
N PHE A 70 6.12 7.53 -1.82
CA PHE A 70 4.99 7.30 -0.95
C PHE A 70 5.05 8.22 0.28
N PRO A 71 3.92 8.42 0.97
CA PRO A 71 3.87 9.33 2.09
C PRO A 71 4.96 9.04 3.13
N CYS A 72 5.65 10.08 3.60
CA CYS A 72 6.58 9.97 4.71
C CYS A 72 5.83 9.65 6.02
N CYS A 73 6.28 8.62 6.74
CA CYS A 73 5.71 8.22 8.01
C CYS A 73 6.36 8.97 9.20
N LEU A 74 5.78 8.81 10.39
CA LEU A 74 6.26 9.48 11.62
C LEU A 74 7.55 8.88 12.22
N CYS A 75 8.23 7.96 11.52
CA CYS A 75 9.54 7.44 11.93
C CYS A 75 10.70 8.39 11.64
N ALA A 76 10.52 9.36 10.74
CA ALA A 76 11.58 10.28 10.32
C ALA A 76 12.28 11.02 11.48
N PRO A 77 11.59 11.50 12.55
CA PRO A 77 12.24 12.10 13.71
C PRO A 77 13.19 11.16 14.46
N LEU A 78 12.96 9.85 14.41
CA LEU A 78 13.77 8.86 15.11
C LEU A 78 15.02 8.48 14.31
N GLN A 79 14.93 8.52 12.97
CA GLN A 79 16.02 8.11 12.08
C GLN A 79 16.84 9.30 11.55
N GLY A 80 16.33 10.53 11.66
CA GLY A 80 17.00 11.74 11.16
C GLY A 80 16.93 11.94 9.65
N ASP A 81 16.13 11.13 8.95
CA ASP A 81 15.94 11.21 7.48
C ASP A 81 14.48 10.88 7.10
N VAL A 82 14.10 11.13 5.85
CA VAL A 82 12.79 10.78 5.29
C VAL A 82 12.58 9.27 5.36
N VAL A 83 11.59 8.83 6.12
CA VAL A 83 11.21 7.41 6.20
C VAL A 83 9.90 7.20 5.46
N GLU A 84 10.00 6.60 4.30
CA GLU A 84 8.88 6.32 3.42
C GLU A 84 7.95 5.23 3.97
N SER A 85 6.64 5.40 3.79
CA SER A 85 5.64 4.37 4.08
C SER A 85 5.64 3.24 3.05
N ALA A 86 5.22 2.05 3.49
CA ALA A 86 4.90 0.96 2.59
C ALA A 86 3.46 1.10 2.09
N VAL A 87 3.24 0.93 0.78
CA VAL A 87 1.91 0.84 0.19
C VAL A 87 1.58 -0.61 -0.10
N TYR A 88 0.49 -1.13 0.47
CA TYR A 88 0.10 -2.53 0.38
C TYR A 88 -1.41 -2.71 0.55
N ILE A 89 -1.92 -3.91 0.28
CA ILE A 89 -3.32 -4.28 0.56
C ILE A 89 -3.41 -4.81 1.99
N ALA A 90 -4.25 -4.22 2.83
CA ALA A 90 -4.35 -4.67 4.22
C ALA A 90 -4.92 -6.10 4.30
N ALA A 91 -4.23 -6.98 5.03
CA ALA A 91 -4.63 -8.38 5.17
C ALA A 91 -5.72 -8.59 6.25
N THR A 92 -5.78 -7.69 7.23
CA THR A 92 -6.62 -7.81 8.43
C THR A 92 -7.23 -6.46 8.83
N GLY A 93 -8.12 -6.48 9.83
CA GLY A 93 -8.75 -5.27 10.37
C GLY A 93 -9.88 -4.70 9.49
N PRO A 94 -10.37 -3.50 9.84
CA PRO A 94 -11.52 -2.87 9.17
C PRO A 94 -11.24 -2.44 7.72
N TYR A 95 -9.97 -2.42 7.31
CA TYR A 95 -9.52 -2.06 5.97
C TYR A 95 -9.05 -3.27 5.15
N ARG A 96 -9.37 -4.50 5.59
CA ARG A 96 -8.99 -5.71 4.88
C ARG A 96 -9.43 -5.65 3.41
N GLY A 97 -8.50 -5.92 2.50
CA GLY A 97 -8.72 -5.87 1.05
C GLY A 97 -8.58 -4.48 0.43
N PHE A 98 -8.41 -3.43 1.22
CA PHE A 98 -8.16 -2.08 0.73
C PHE A 98 -6.66 -1.76 0.65
N TRP A 99 -6.29 -0.92 -0.31
CA TRP A 99 -4.96 -0.34 -0.39
C TRP A 99 -4.74 0.69 0.73
N VAL A 100 -3.62 0.55 1.43
CA VAL A 100 -3.22 1.39 2.56
C VAL A 100 -1.77 1.81 2.42
N ALA A 101 -1.43 2.99 2.93
CA ALA A 101 -0.06 3.40 3.21
C ALA A 101 0.19 3.24 4.71
N GLY A 102 1.12 2.38 5.09
CA GLY A 102 1.46 2.10 6.48
C GLY A 102 2.94 2.31 6.77
N CYS A 103 3.31 2.51 8.04
CA CYS A 103 4.71 2.51 8.43
C CYS A 103 5.39 1.20 7.99
N ALA A 104 6.46 1.28 7.19
CA ALA A 104 7.16 0.08 6.69
C ALA A 104 7.82 -0.74 7.81
N GLN A 105 8.09 -0.11 8.96
CA GLN A 105 8.68 -0.74 10.14
C GLN A 105 7.65 -1.06 11.23
N ASP A 106 6.39 -0.68 11.03
CA ASP A 106 5.30 -0.83 12.01
C ASP A 106 5.58 -0.23 13.40
N GLN A 107 6.43 0.80 13.47
CA GLN A 107 6.84 1.43 14.75
C GLN A 107 6.07 2.70 15.09
N CYS A 108 5.61 3.44 14.07
CA CYS A 108 5.09 4.78 14.26
C CYS A 108 3.56 4.90 14.15
N GLU A 109 2.84 3.80 13.91
CA GLU A 109 1.38 3.73 13.77
C GLU A 109 0.81 4.59 12.62
N TYR A 110 1.68 5.11 11.76
CA TYR A 110 1.26 5.79 10.55
C TYR A 110 0.45 4.83 9.68
N PHE A 111 -0.80 5.18 9.39
CA PHE A 111 -1.71 4.37 8.62
C PHE A 111 -2.72 5.25 7.88
N VAL A 112 -2.77 5.13 6.56
CA VAL A 112 -3.68 5.88 5.70
C VAL A 112 -4.40 4.95 4.71
N PRO A 113 -5.74 4.84 4.77
CA PRO A 113 -6.51 4.04 3.81
C PRO A 113 -6.66 4.77 2.47
N LEU A 114 -5.71 4.55 1.55
CA LEU A 114 -5.60 5.27 0.28
C LEU A 114 -6.86 5.17 -0.60
N GLU A 115 -7.56 4.02 -0.57
CA GLU A 115 -8.78 3.82 -1.37
C GLU A 115 -9.85 4.87 -1.07
N ARG A 116 -9.93 5.39 0.17
CA ARG A 116 -10.92 6.40 0.57
C ARG A 116 -10.71 7.75 -0.12
N PHE A 117 -9.50 8.02 -0.56
CA PHE A 117 -9.11 9.31 -1.12
C PHE A 117 -9.16 9.31 -2.66
N PHE A 118 -9.10 8.14 -3.31
CA PHE A 118 -9.04 8.05 -4.77
C PHE A 118 -10.22 8.73 -5.50
N ASN A 119 -11.40 8.80 -4.89
CA ASN A 119 -12.58 9.45 -5.48
C ASN A 119 -12.85 10.87 -4.95
N LYS A 120 -11.98 11.41 -4.09
CA LYS A 120 -12.16 12.76 -3.53
C LYS A 120 -11.77 13.82 -4.57
N GLY A 121 -12.65 14.80 -4.79
CA GLY A 121 -12.43 15.84 -5.80
C GLY A 121 -11.34 16.85 -5.43
N ASN A 122 -11.06 17.02 -4.14
CA ASN A 122 -10.13 18.01 -3.60
C ASN A 122 -8.76 17.44 -3.21
N ILE A 123 -8.41 16.24 -3.67
CA ILE A 123 -7.09 15.68 -3.37
C ILE A 123 -6.01 16.47 -4.09
N LEU A 124 -4.89 16.71 -3.40
CA LEU A 124 -3.71 17.29 -4.03
C LEU A 124 -3.16 16.29 -5.05
N GLU A 125 -2.89 16.74 -6.27
CA GLU A 125 -2.31 15.92 -7.35
C GLU A 125 -0.94 16.46 -7.77
N ARG A 126 -0.03 15.57 -8.19
CA ARG A 126 1.30 15.95 -8.69
C ARG A 126 1.75 15.02 -9.81
N GLU A 127 2.32 15.61 -10.87
CA GLU A 127 3.06 14.86 -11.89
C GLU A 127 4.49 14.63 -11.40
N TYR A 128 4.94 13.38 -11.41
CA TYR A 128 6.28 13.01 -10.95
C TYR A 128 7.21 12.83 -12.16
N PRO A 129 8.44 13.39 -12.14
CA PRO A 129 9.35 13.33 -13.27
C PRO A 129 9.76 11.89 -13.57
N SER A 130 9.98 11.60 -14.85
CA SER A 130 10.47 10.29 -15.30
C SER A 130 11.90 10.05 -14.82
N ARG A 131 12.22 8.79 -14.52
CA ARG A 131 13.55 8.26 -14.24
C ARG A 131 14.27 7.80 -15.49
N THR A 132 13.57 7.66 -16.62
CA THR A 132 14.18 7.22 -17.88
C THR A 132 15.35 8.14 -18.26
N PRO A 133 16.55 7.59 -18.55
CA PRO A 133 16.81 6.20 -18.96
C PRO A 133 17.09 5.16 -17.85
N ASP A 134 17.08 5.54 -16.57
CA ASP A 134 17.53 4.69 -15.45
C ASP A 134 16.36 4.22 -14.55
N PRO A 135 15.50 3.29 -15.00
CA PRO A 135 14.43 2.76 -14.16
C PRO A 135 14.98 1.94 -12.99
N VAL A 136 14.26 1.95 -11.88
CA VAL A 136 14.59 1.09 -10.72
C VAL A 136 14.25 -0.35 -11.07
N ARG A 137 15.26 -1.21 -11.14
CA ARG A 137 15.08 -2.68 -11.29
C ARG A 137 14.92 -3.29 -9.91
N HIS A 138 13.75 -3.83 -9.59
CA HIS A 138 13.53 -4.49 -8.30
C HIS A 138 14.13 -5.90 -8.32
N VAL A 139 14.95 -6.25 -7.32
CA VAL A 139 15.69 -7.53 -7.20
C VAL A 139 14.78 -8.78 -7.20
N ARG A 140 13.47 -8.61 -6.96
CA ARG A 140 12.45 -9.68 -6.90
C ARG A 140 11.78 -10.05 -8.22
N ASP A 141 12.29 -9.63 -9.37
CA ASP A 141 11.91 -10.21 -10.67
C ASP A 141 12.39 -11.69 -10.85
N SER A 142 12.69 -12.38 -9.74
CA SER A 142 13.17 -13.78 -9.66
C SER A 142 12.27 -14.71 -8.83
N ALA A 143 11.02 -14.31 -8.50
CA ALA A 143 10.00 -15.19 -7.91
C ALA A 143 8.90 -15.52 -8.94
N PRO A 144 8.25 -16.71 -8.87
CA PRO A 144 7.62 -17.33 -10.00
C PRO A 144 6.43 -16.53 -10.52
N MET A 145 6.48 -16.32 -11.83
CA MET A 145 5.42 -15.80 -12.69
C MET A 145 4.06 -16.37 -12.32
N TYR A 146 3.09 -15.51 -12.04
CA TYR A 146 1.67 -15.85 -12.05
C TYR A 146 1.37 -16.54 -13.40
N LYS A 147 1.07 -17.85 -13.36
CA LYS A 147 0.62 -18.62 -14.52
C LYS A 147 -0.91 -18.57 -14.56
N PRO A 148 -1.53 -17.80 -15.46
CA PRO A 148 -2.96 -17.95 -15.70
C PRO A 148 -3.20 -19.32 -16.36
N GLU A 149 -3.95 -20.19 -15.70
CA GLU A 149 -4.45 -21.43 -16.28
C GLU A 149 -5.57 -21.14 -17.28
N ARG A 150 -5.27 -20.51 -18.43
CA ARG A 150 -6.03 -20.67 -19.69
C ARG A 150 -5.11 -20.56 -20.90
N TYR A 151 -5.24 -21.55 -21.75
CA TYR A 151 -4.40 -21.89 -22.90
C TYR A 151 -4.48 -20.86 -24.03
N GLY A 152 -3.32 -20.41 -24.51
CA GLY A 152 -3.16 -19.52 -25.67
C GLY A 152 -2.15 -18.42 -25.38
N THR A 153 -0.86 -18.73 -25.49
CA THR A 153 0.29 -17.89 -25.12
C THR A 153 0.37 -16.58 -25.92
N PRO A 154 0.17 -15.40 -25.31
CA PRO A 154 0.52 -14.13 -25.92
C PRO A 154 2.03 -13.93 -25.75
N GLY A 155 2.72 -13.72 -26.86
CA GLY A 155 4.16 -13.52 -26.89
C GLY A 155 4.56 -12.16 -26.31
N LEU A 156 5.74 -12.13 -25.72
CA LEU A 156 6.42 -10.98 -25.10
C LEU A 156 6.58 -9.75 -26.04
N LEU A 157 6.29 -9.89 -27.34
CA LEU A 157 6.25 -8.80 -28.32
C LEU A 157 4.94 -7.99 -28.30
N ASP A 158 3.84 -8.53 -27.77
CA ASP A 158 2.54 -7.82 -27.76
C ASP A 158 2.44 -6.76 -26.65
N MET A 159 3.35 -6.81 -25.66
CA MET A 159 3.47 -5.77 -24.63
C MET A 159 4.29 -4.55 -25.08
N ILE A 160 4.91 -4.61 -26.26
CA ILE A 160 5.66 -3.51 -26.88
C ILE A 160 4.89 -2.97 -28.11
N SER A 161 3.59 -3.28 -28.24
CA SER A 161 2.82 -2.79 -29.38
C SER A 161 2.63 -1.27 -29.29
N PRO A 162 2.94 -0.49 -30.35
CA PRO A 162 2.84 0.97 -30.36
C PRO A 162 1.39 1.48 -30.46
N HIS A 163 0.41 0.59 -30.31
CA HIS A 163 -1.02 0.93 -30.39
C HIS A 163 -1.61 1.03 -28.98
N PRO A 164 -2.41 2.08 -28.71
CA PRO A 164 -2.94 2.34 -27.38
C PRO A 164 -3.76 1.13 -26.92
N LEU A 165 -3.43 0.60 -25.74
CA LEU A 165 -4.20 -0.42 -25.06
C LEU A 165 -5.65 0.07 -24.95
N VAL A 166 -6.56 -0.48 -25.76
CA VAL A 166 -8.00 -0.29 -25.55
C VAL A 166 -8.35 -1.09 -24.32
N MET A 167 -8.24 -0.44 -23.17
CA MET A 167 -8.69 -0.97 -21.90
C MET A 167 -10.21 -1.17 -21.98
N PRO A 168 -10.74 -2.34 -21.63
CA PRO A 168 -12.18 -2.51 -21.48
C PRO A 168 -12.69 -1.49 -20.46
N GLN A 169 -13.82 -0.83 -20.79
CA GLN A 169 -14.46 0.09 -19.87
C GLN A 169 -14.81 -0.67 -18.58
N TYR A 170 -14.46 -0.09 -17.43
CA TYR A 170 -14.85 -0.64 -16.14
C TYR A 170 -16.37 -0.55 -15.99
N GLU A 171 -17.06 -1.66 -16.16
CA GLU A 171 -18.45 -1.81 -15.78
C GLU A 171 -18.51 -2.15 -14.28
N VAL A 172 -19.23 -1.32 -13.52
CA VAL A 172 -19.50 -1.57 -12.10
C VAL A 172 -20.20 -2.93 -11.99
N PRO A 173 -19.66 -3.92 -11.25
CA PRO A 173 -20.32 -5.21 -11.13
C PRO A 173 -21.71 -5.01 -10.53
N HIS A 174 -22.75 -5.41 -11.27
CA HIS A 174 -24.08 -5.60 -10.68
C HIS A 174 -23.92 -6.55 -9.50
N SER A 175 -24.44 -6.16 -8.33
CA SER A 175 -24.29 -6.87 -7.06
C SER A 175 -24.39 -8.39 -7.27
N MET A 176 -23.25 -9.07 -7.20
CA MET A 176 -23.22 -10.52 -7.31
C MET A 176 -23.65 -11.06 -5.95
N GLU A 177 -24.94 -11.39 -5.81
CA GLU A 177 -25.44 -12.12 -4.65
C GLU A 177 -24.79 -13.51 -4.68
N LEU A 178 -23.72 -13.69 -3.91
CA LEU A 178 -23.08 -14.98 -3.75
C LEU A 178 -23.99 -15.87 -2.90
N SER A 179 -24.20 -17.10 -3.36
CA SER A 179 -24.94 -18.10 -2.60
C SER A 179 -24.20 -18.46 -1.30
N VAL A 180 -24.95 -18.88 -0.28
CA VAL A 180 -24.38 -19.31 1.01
C VAL A 180 -23.39 -20.47 0.81
N ASP A 181 -23.62 -21.34 -0.16
CA ASP A 181 -22.74 -22.48 -0.47
C ASP A 181 -21.40 -22.04 -1.07
N ASP A 182 -21.39 -20.98 -1.89
CA ASP A 182 -20.15 -20.40 -2.42
C ASP A 182 -19.33 -19.71 -1.33
N LEU A 183 -20.01 -19.12 -0.34
CA LEU A 183 -19.38 -18.57 0.86
C LEU A 183 -18.74 -19.67 1.72
N ILE A 184 -19.42 -20.80 1.92
CA ILE A 184 -18.89 -21.93 2.70
C ILE A 184 -17.70 -22.60 2.00
N ARG A 185 -17.77 -22.81 0.68
CA ARG A 185 -16.62 -23.35 -0.09
C ARG A 185 -15.40 -22.45 -0.02
N ARG A 186 -15.57 -21.13 0.03
CA ARG A 186 -14.46 -20.18 0.21
C ARG A 186 -13.87 -20.21 1.62
N LEU A 187 -14.67 -20.52 2.64
CA LEU A 187 -14.18 -20.71 4.01
C LEU A 187 -13.33 -21.98 4.17
N ASP A 188 -13.69 -23.07 3.49
CA ASP A 188 -12.99 -24.35 3.60
C ASP A 188 -11.71 -24.43 2.75
N THR A 189 -11.58 -23.58 1.73
CA THR A 189 -10.41 -23.55 0.83
C THR A 189 -9.26 -22.66 1.32
N TRP A 190 -9.45 -21.96 2.43
CA TRP A 190 -8.37 -21.18 3.06
C TRP A 190 -7.44 -22.11 3.86
N PRO A 191 -6.13 -22.15 3.59
CA PRO A 191 -5.19 -22.84 4.47
C PRO A 191 -5.23 -22.15 5.83
N ARG A 192 -5.75 -22.85 6.85
CA ARG A 192 -5.84 -22.29 8.20
C ARG A 192 -4.42 -22.11 8.75
N PRO A 193 -4.05 -20.93 9.29
CA PRO A 193 -2.84 -20.80 10.07
C PRO A 193 -3.10 -21.47 11.42
N GLY A 194 -2.87 -22.78 11.49
CA GLY A 194 -2.89 -23.57 12.71
C GLY A 194 -1.47 -23.83 13.17
N ILE A 195 -1.24 -23.65 14.46
CA ILE A 195 -0.01 -24.09 15.13
C ILE A 195 -0.06 -25.64 15.15
N PRO A 196 1.01 -26.36 14.75
CA PRO A 196 1.06 -27.82 14.85
C PRO A 196 0.72 -28.29 16.27
N VAL A 197 0.08 -29.46 16.39
CA VAL A 197 -0.40 -29.99 17.69
C VAL A 197 0.75 -30.07 18.70
N GLU A 198 1.96 -30.34 18.25
CA GLU A 198 3.16 -30.41 19.09
C GLU A 198 3.47 -29.05 19.74
N GLN A 199 3.46 -27.97 18.94
CA GLN A 199 3.67 -26.60 19.42
C GLN A 199 2.51 -26.08 20.28
N PHE A 200 1.29 -26.57 20.04
CA PHE A 200 0.15 -26.25 20.90
C PHE A 200 0.30 -26.91 22.28
N LEU A 201 0.79 -28.15 22.36
CA LEU A 201 1.00 -28.85 23.62
C LEU A 201 2.15 -28.24 24.45
N GLU A 202 3.20 -27.72 23.80
CA GLU A 202 4.29 -27.00 24.48
C GLU A 202 3.81 -25.78 25.27
N LEU A 203 2.78 -25.07 24.79
CA LEU A 203 2.22 -23.89 25.45
C LEU A 203 1.54 -24.20 26.79
N TYR A 204 1.17 -25.46 27.03
CA TYR A 204 0.47 -25.91 28.24
C TYR A 204 1.26 -26.95 29.06
N ALA A 205 2.46 -27.32 28.61
CA ALA A 205 3.26 -28.38 29.23
C ALA A 205 4.00 -27.97 30.52
N TYR A 206 3.70 -26.82 31.14
CA TYR A 206 4.26 -26.48 32.46
C TYR A 206 3.21 -25.91 33.43
N PRO A 207 2.77 -26.75 34.39
CA PRO A 207 2.42 -26.33 35.72
C PRO A 207 3.48 -26.82 36.73
N GLN A 208 4.28 -25.86 37.22
CA GLN A 208 5.26 -25.89 38.34
C GLN A 208 6.43 -26.88 38.27
#